data_AF-A0A926ZH84-F1
#
_entry.id   AF-A0A926ZH84-F1
#
_cell.length_a   1.000
_cell.length_b   1.000
_cell.length_c   1.000
_cell.angle_alpha   90.00
_cell.angle_beta   90.00
_cell.angle_gamma   90.00
#
_symmetry.space_group_name_H-M   'P 1'
#
loop_
_entity.id
_entity.type
_entity.pdbx_description
1 polymer ?
#
loop_
_entity_poly.entity_id
_entity_poly.type
_entity_poly.pdbx_seq_one_letter_code
_entity_poly.pdbx_strand_id
1 'polypeptide(L)'
;MGSSRDNFAKLLDLLEQEHETEPPLDRSSNNRVRIPEMPGELIQLLERFNEATLFANTEHSWRVRSIQDYLLYIMYRPYKYATAFIDLNDGRCIAYADVSRSTGNWEDGTYKDYSEWWIIVGELMPFMDSTFKKEYKLLKPESAAVIAKGIPQLFERIIEAEGRYYFDAPDFIPDDSFDEDN
;
A
#
# COMPACT_ATOMS: atom_id res chain seq x y z
N MET A 1 15.49 -8.22 -21.96
CA MET A 1 15.20 -7.75 -20.59
C MET A 1 13.89 -6.99 -20.66
N GLY A 2 12.79 -7.60 -20.24
CA GLY A 2 11.51 -6.89 -20.12
C GLY A 2 11.62 -5.90 -18.95
N SER A 3 11.10 -4.69 -19.12
CA SER A 3 11.11 -3.68 -18.07
C SER A 3 10.28 -4.17 -16.88
N SER A 4 10.64 -3.83 -15.65
CA SER A 4 9.84 -4.13 -14.44
C SER A 4 8.37 -3.69 -14.58
N ARG A 5 8.13 -2.66 -15.40
CA ARG A 5 6.81 -2.13 -15.73
C ARG A 5 5.98 -3.08 -16.61
N ASP A 6 6.63 -3.80 -17.52
CA ASP A 6 5.97 -4.78 -18.40
C ASP A 6 5.53 -6.03 -17.63
N ASN A 7 6.24 -6.36 -16.55
CA ASN A 7 5.88 -7.49 -15.69
C ASN A 7 4.69 -7.15 -14.81
N PHE A 8 4.63 -5.96 -14.21
CA PHE A 8 3.50 -5.56 -13.39
C PHE A 8 2.20 -5.46 -14.21
N ALA A 9 2.26 -4.90 -15.42
CA ALA A 9 1.10 -4.87 -16.31
C ALA A 9 0.52 -6.26 -16.58
N LYS A 10 1.37 -7.29 -16.76
CA LYS A 10 0.92 -8.67 -16.95
C LYS A 10 0.24 -9.24 -15.71
N LEU A 11 0.71 -8.90 -14.51
CA LEU A 11 0.05 -9.32 -13.26
C LEU A 11 -1.35 -8.71 -13.16
N LEU A 12 -1.50 -7.44 -13.56
CA LEU A 12 -2.81 -6.80 -13.63
C LEU A 12 -3.71 -7.44 -14.69
N ASP A 13 -3.16 -7.78 -15.87
CA ASP A 13 -3.92 -8.47 -16.93
C ASP A 13 -4.45 -9.83 -16.45
N LEU A 14 -3.68 -10.56 -15.64
CA LEU A 14 -4.12 -11.84 -15.03
C LEU A 14 -5.29 -11.62 -14.07
N LEU A 15 -5.19 -10.64 -13.18
CA LEU A 15 -6.27 -10.35 -12.22
C LEU A 15 -7.54 -9.82 -12.89
N GLU A 16 -7.39 -9.04 -13.97
CA GLU A 16 -8.51 -8.49 -14.73
C GLU A 16 -9.29 -9.57 -15.49
N GLN A 17 -8.62 -10.68 -15.86
CA GLN A 17 -9.30 -11.85 -16.44
C GLN A 17 -10.11 -12.63 -15.40
N GLU A 18 -9.67 -12.63 -14.13
CA GLU A 18 -10.29 -13.41 -13.06
C GLU A 18 -11.36 -12.64 -12.27
N HIS A 19 -11.41 -11.32 -12.42
CA HIS A 19 -12.29 -10.45 -11.64
C HIS A 19 -13.05 -9.49 -12.54
N GLU A 20 -14.37 -9.41 -12.37
CA GLU A 20 -15.18 -8.39 -13.04
C GLU A 20 -14.78 -7.00 -12.52
N THR A 21 -14.28 -6.14 -13.40
CA THR A 21 -13.92 -4.76 -13.09
C THR A 21 -14.94 -3.78 -13.67
N GLU A 22 -15.17 -2.69 -12.95
CA GLU A 22 -15.85 -1.53 -13.52
C GLU A 22 -14.91 -0.79 -14.50
N PRO A 23 -15.45 -0.04 -15.47
CA PRO A 23 -14.64 0.67 -16.44
C PRO A 23 -13.66 1.66 -15.78
N PRO A 24 -12.53 1.97 -16.45
CA PRO A 24 -11.48 2.83 -15.91
C PRO A 24 -11.98 4.19 -15.41
N LEU A 25 -11.41 4.64 -14.29
CA LEU A 25 -11.76 5.92 -13.67
C LEU A 25 -11.51 7.11 -14.61
N ASP A 26 -12.49 8.00 -14.78
CA ASP A 26 -12.30 9.28 -15.49
C ASP A 26 -11.48 10.26 -14.63
N ARG A 27 -10.20 10.39 -15.02
CA ARG A 27 -9.21 11.29 -14.40
C ARG A 27 -9.58 12.77 -14.44
N SER A 28 -10.55 13.19 -15.26
CA SER A 28 -10.95 14.59 -15.40
C SER A 28 -11.55 15.20 -14.12
N SER A 29 -11.97 14.35 -13.17
CA SER A 29 -12.66 14.74 -11.93
C SER A 29 -11.73 14.95 -10.71
N ASN A 30 -10.43 14.66 -10.82
CA ASN A 30 -9.51 14.43 -9.69
C ASN A 30 -8.89 15.69 -9.04
N ASN A 31 -9.64 16.78 -8.94
CA ASN A 31 -9.09 18.08 -8.51
C ASN A 31 -9.03 18.29 -6.98
N ARG A 32 -9.15 17.24 -6.14
CA ARG A 32 -9.36 17.41 -4.68
C ARG A 32 -8.44 16.62 -3.74
N VAL A 33 -7.66 15.64 -4.20
CA VAL A 33 -6.84 14.83 -3.28
C VAL A 33 -5.37 15.25 -3.35
N ARG A 34 -4.87 15.88 -2.27
CA ARG A 34 -3.43 16.12 -2.08
C ARG A 34 -2.80 14.86 -1.51
N ILE A 35 -2.56 13.88 -2.36
CA ILE A 35 -1.77 12.71 -2.01
C ILE A 35 -0.30 13.09 -2.25
N PRO A 36 0.61 13.00 -1.26
CA PRO A 36 2.04 13.04 -1.53
C PRO A 36 2.40 11.92 -2.52
N GLU A 37 3.51 12.05 -3.22
CA GLU A 37 3.89 11.23 -4.39
C GLU A 37 3.28 9.81 -4.41
N MET A 38 2.49 9.51 -5.45
CA MET A 38 1.85 8.21 -5.60
C MET A 38 2.76 7.28 -6.44
N PRO A 39 2.99 6.03 -6.02
CA PRO A 39 3.70 5.05 -6.84
C PRO A 39 3.03 4.89 -8.21
N GLY A 40 3.81 4.84 -9.30
CA GLY A 40 3.27 4.68 -10.65
C GLY A 40 2.51 3.37 -10.87
N GLU A 41 2.82 2.34 -10.07
CA GLU A 41 2.15 1.05 -10.02
C GLU A 41 0.78 1.18 -9.35
N LEU A 42 0.62 2.06 -8.35
CA LEU A 42 -0.69 2.30 -7.73
C LEU A 42 -1.64 2.98 -8.70
N ILE A 43 -1.09 3.90 -9.52
CA ILE A 43 -1.85 4.56 -10.57
C ILE A 43 -2.38 3.52 -11.58
N GLN A 44 -1.54 2.58 -12.00
CA GLN A 44 -1.94 1.50 -12.92
C GLN A 44 -2.98 0.56 -12.31
N LEU A 45 -2.85 0.25 -11.01
CA LEU A 45 -3.85 -0.51 -10.28
C LEU A 45 -5.21 0.21 -10.27
N LEU A 46 -5.21 1.50 -9.91
CA LEU A 46 -6.42 2.32 -9.84
C LEU A 46 -7.10 2.54 -11.19
N GLU A 47 -6.33 2.61 -12.28
CA GLU A 47 -6.91 2.70 -13.63
C GLU A 47 -7.78 1.50 -13.99
N ARG A 48 -7.56 0.34 -13.36
CA ARG A 48 -8.22 -0.93 -13.72
C ARG A 48 -9.16 -1.45 -12.64
N PHE A 49 -8.85 -1.19 -11.38
CA PHE A 49 -9.51 -1.83 -10.24
C PHE A 49 -10.04 -0.82 -9.22
N ASN A 50 -10.22 0.46 -9.57
CA ASN A 50 -10.82 1.42 -8.65
C ASN A 50 -12.18 0.92 -8.14
N GLU A 51 -12.33 0.83 -6.81
CA GLU A 51 -13.52 0.30 -6.13
C GLU A 51 -13.84 -1.18 -6.38
N ALA A 52 -13.00 -1.87 -7.16
CA ALA A 52 -13.16 -3.29 -7.43
C ALA A 52 -12.86 -4.12 -6.17
N THR A 53 -13.50 -5.28 -6.11
CA THR A 53 -13.22 -6.29 -5.08
C THR A 53 -12.52 -7.47 -5.74
N LEU A 54 -11.23 -7.61 -5.48
CA LEU A 54 -10.45 -8.76 -5.91
C LEU A 54 -10.80 -9.96 -5.04
N PHE A 55 -10.78 -11.16 -5.62
CA PHE A 55 -11.11 -12.42 -4.93
C PHE A 55 -12.47 -12.39 -4.21
N ALA A 56 -13.47 -11.72 -4.78
CA ALA A 56 -14.77 -11.45 -4.17
C ALA A 56 -15.53 -12.70 -3.68
N ASN A 57 -15.29 -13.85 -4.31
CA ASN A 57 -15.95 -15.12 -3.98
C ASN A 57 -15.20 -15.95 -2.92
N THR A 58 -14.21 -15.36 -2.25
CA THR A 58 -13.41 -16.02 -1.21
C THR A 58 -13.63 -15.36 0.15
N GLU A 59 -13.23 -16.04 1.23
CA GLU A 59 -13.24 -15.46 2.59
C GLU A 59 -12.25 -14.29 2.75
N HIS A 60 -11.26 -14.20 1.85
CA HIS A 60 -10.15 -13.25 1.88
C HIS A 60 -10.31 -12.22 0.76
N SER A 61 -11.44 -11.54 0.68
CA SER A 61 -11.64 -10.50 -0.33
C SER A 61 -10.73 -9.28 -0.08
N TRP A 62 -10.31 -8.63 -1.16
CA TRP A 62 -9.45 -7.44 -1.14
C TRP A 62 -10.17 -6.32 -1.88
N ARG A 63 -10.69 -5.34 -1.16
CA ARG A 63 -11.43 -4.23 -1.75
C ARG A 63 -10.50 -3.06 -2.01
N VAL A 64 -10.24 -2.77 -3.28
CA VAL A 64 -9.47 -1.58 -3.67
C VAL A 64 -10.32 -0.35 -3.35
N ARG A 65 -9.72 0.63 -2.67
CA ARG A 65 -10.42 1.87 -2.30
C ARG A 65 -10.59 2.79 -3.49
N SER A 66 -11.64 3.61 -3.44
CA SER A 66 -11.76 4.74 -4.36
C SER A 66 -10.59 5.69 -4.12
N ILE A 67 -10.00 6.25 -5.18
CA ILE A 67 -8.97 7.29 -5.04
C ILE A 67 -9.49 8.50 -4.24
N GLN A 68 -10.80 8.74 -4.25
CA GLN A 68 -11.45 9.80 -3.47
C GLN A 68 -11.40 9.55 -1.95
N ASP A 69 -11.28 8.29 -1.55
CA ASP A 69 -11.21 7.84 -0.16
C ASP A 69 -9.78 7.71 0.36
N TYR A 70 -8.78 8.07 -0.46
CA TYR A 70 -7.38 8.06 -0.05
C TYR A 70 -7.17 9.22 0.93
N LEU A 71 -7.18 8.87 2.20
CA LEU A 71 -6.78 9.74 3.29
C LEU A 71 -5.31 9.47 3.61
N LEU A 72 -4.54 10.53 3.79
CA LEU A 72 -3.20 10.44 4.34
C LEU A 72 -3.33 9.98 5.80
N TYR A 73 -2.82 8.79 6.10
CA TYR A 73 -2.74 8.28 7.46
C TYR A 73 -1.34 8.55 8.02
N ILE A 74 -1.29 9.04 9.26
CA ILE A 74 -0.03 9.20 9.98
C ILE A 74 0.28 7.84 10.61
N MET A 75 1.46 7.28 10.34
CA MET A 75 1.87 6.01 10.94
C MET A 75 2.63 6.20 12.24
N TYR A 76 3.51 7.21 12.34
CA TYR A 76 4.34 7.41 13.53
C TYR A 76 5.09 8.76 13.50
N ARG A 77 5.64 9.19 14.65
CA ARG A 77 6.63 10.29 14.77
C ARG A 77 8.06 9.75 14.61
N PRO A 78 8.97 10.36 13.82
CA PRO A 78 8.82 11.63 13.14
C PRO A 78 8.31 11.42 11.70
N TYR A 79 6.98 11.39 11.55
CA TYR A 79 6.22 11.62 10.32
C TYR A 79 6.52 10.68 9.16
N LYS A 80 6.35 9.37 9.37
CA LYS A 80 6.09 8.44 8.25
C LYS A 80 4.61 8.48 7.92
N TYR A 81 4.29 8.78 6.67
CA TYR A 81 2.92 8.75 6.16
C TYR A 81 2.67 7.42 5.46
N ALA A 82 1.47 6.87 5.69
CA ALA A 82 0.94 5.77 4.90
C ALA A 82 -0.38 6.19 4.29
N THR A 83 -0.67 5.70 3.10
CA THR A 83 -1.99 5.89 2.48
C THR A 83 -2.58 4.52 2.24
N ALA A 84 -3.70 4.24 2.90
CA ALA A 84 -4.39 2.97 2.73
C ALA A 84 -5.14 2.96 1.40
N PHE A 85 -4.97 1.88 0.65
CA PHE A 85 -5.48 1.72 -0.70
C PHE A 85 -6.27 0.43 -0.91
N ILE A 86 -6.20 -0.53 0.02
CA ILE A 86 -7.04 -1.74 0.01
C ILE A 86 -7.62 -1.95 1.42
N ASP A 87 -8.90 -2.31 1.47
CA ASP A 87 -9.57 -2.81 2.67
C ASP A 87 -9.66 -4.34 2.65
N LEU A 88 -9.42 -4.95 3.81
CA LEU A 88 -9.57 -6.37 4.05
C LEU A 88 -10.89 -6.64 4.79
N ASN A 89 -11.43 -7.84 4.62
CA ASN A 89 -12.75 -8.21 5.15
C ASN A 89 -12.78 -8.30 6.68
N ASP A 90 -11.63 -8.44 7.34
CA ASP A 90 -11.48 -8.53 8.79
C ASP A 90 -11.27 -7.17 9.48
N GLY A 91 -11.35 -6.06 8.74
CA GLY A 91 -11.20 -4.70 9.26
C GLY A 91 -9.77 -4.15 9.23
N ARG A 92 -8.79 -4.94 8.77
CA ARG A 92 -7.45 -4.43 8.45
C ARG A 92 -7.44 -3.71 7.10
N CYS A 93 -6.38 -2.95 6.84
CA CYS A 93 -6.15 -2.32 5.55
C CYS A 93 -4.71 -2.53 5.08
N ILE A 94 -4.51 -2.43 3.77
CA ILE A 94 -3.20 -2.34 3.14
C ILE A 94 -2.92 -0.89 2.81
N ALA A 95 -1.74 -0.42 3.20
CA ALA A 95 -1.25 0.91 2.93
C ALA A 95 0.13 0.90 2.28
N TYR A 96 0.42 1.93 1.51
CA TYR A 96 1.79 2.19 1.03
C TYR A 96 2.40 3.34 1.82
N ALA A 97 3.72 3.28 2.04
CA ALA A 97 4.49 4.32 2.71
C ALA A 97 5.80 4.62 1.96
N ASP A 98 6.16 5.89 1.91
CA ASP A 98 7.49 6.33 1.47
C ASP A 98 8.46 6.16 2.63
N VAL A 99 9.56 5.43 2.40
CA VAL A 99 10.61 5.23 3.37
C VAL A 99 11.92 5.74 2.81
N SER A 100 12.41 6.82 3.40
CA SER A 100 13.76 7.31 3.15
C SER A 100 14.79 6.42 3.84
N ARG A 101 15.78 5.97 3.07
CA ARG A 101 16.94 5.21 3.52
C ARG A 101 18.20 6.00 3.19
N SER A 102 19.18 5.88 4.06
CA SER A 102 20.52 6.42 3.86
C SER A 102 21.55 5.30 4.00
N THR A 103 22.61 5.37 3.21
CA THR A 103 23.73 4.41 3.25
C THR A 103 25.05 5.15 3.08
N GLY A 104 26.14 4.57 3.57
CA GLY A 104 27.47 5.19 3.50
C GLY A 104 27.70 6.25 4.57
N ASN A 105 28.83 6.96 4.47
CA ASN A 105 29.22 8.00 5.40
C ASN A 105 29.41 9.33 4.67
N TRP A 106 29.00 10.43 5.32
CA TRP A 106 29.23 11.79 4.81
C TRP A 106 30.72 12.11 4.72
N GLU A 107 31.53 11.62 5.66
CA GLU A 107 32.95 11.97 5.79
C GLU A 107 33.84 11.35 4.71
N ASP A 108 33.48 10.17 4.19
CA ASP A 108 34.23 9.48 3.12
C ASP A 108 33.61 9.68 1.72
N GLY A 109 32.54 10.46 1.63
CA GLY A 109 31.84 10.76 0.38
C GLY A 109 31.04 9.59 -0.20
N THR A 110 30.82 8.52 0.57
CA THR A 110 30.01 7.36 0.14
C THR A 110 28.52 7.50 0.45
N TYR A 111 28.12 8.58 1.12
CA TYR A 111 26.74 8.85 1.47
C TYR A 111 25.79 8.83 0.27
N LYS A 112 24.70 8.07 0.40
CA LYS A 112 23.61 7.99 -0.57
C LYS A 112 22.28 7.94 0.17
N ASP A 113 21.39 8.85 -0.22
CA ASP A 113 19.98 8.81 0.15
C ASP A 113 19.14 8.29 -1.01
N TYR A 114 18.16 7.47 -0.66
CA TYR A 114 17.15 7.00 -1.59
C TYR A 114 15.83 6.77 -0.86
N SER A 115 14.74 6.85 -1.59
CA SER A 115 13.41 6.50 -1.09
C SER A 115 12.97 5.18 -1.72
N GLU A 116 12.28 4.37 -0.92
CA GLU A 116 11.62 3.15 -1.36
C GLU A 116 10.18 3.09 -0.85
N TRP A 117 9.33 2.37 -1.58
CA TRP A 117 7.93 2.20 -1.23
C TRP A 117 7.72 0.91 -0.48
N TRP A 118 7.18 0.99 0.73
CA TRP A 118 6.78 -0.17 1.51
C TRP A 118 5.28 -0.36 1.50
N ILE A 119 4.86 -1.61 1.57
CA ILE A 119 3.47 -2.05 1.68
C ILE A 119 3.27 -2.64 3.06
N ILE A 120 2.20 -2.21 3.71
CA ILE A 120 1.99 -2.41 5.13
C ILE A 120 0.56 -2.90 5.32
N VAL A 121 0.37 -3.95 6.10
CA VAL A 121 -0.94 -4.33 6.62
C VAL A 121 -1.08 -3.84 8.06
N GLY A 122 -2.29 -3.42 8.46
CA GLY A 122 -2.58 -3.15 9.85
C GLY A 122 -4.01 -2.70 10.10
N GLU A 123 -4.37 -2.57 11.37
CA GLU A 123 -5.67 -2.07 11.80
C GLU A 123 -5.71 -0.54 11.76
N LEU A 124 -6.85 0.02 11.36
CA LEU A 124 -7.09 1.46 11.47
C LEU A 124 -7.74 1.78 12.82
N MET A 125 -7.15 2.72 13.56
CA MET A 125 -7.74 3.29 14.78
C MET A 125 -8.17 4.75 14.56
N PRO A 126 -9.30 5.19 15.14
CA PRO A 126 -9.67 6.60 15.10
C PRO A 126 -8.66 7.43 15.90
N PHE A 127 -8.29 8.58 15.37
CA PHE A 127 -7.44 9.56 16.01
C PHE A 127 -8.03 10.94 15.88
N MET A 128 -8.19 11.61 17.01
CA MET A 128 -8.65 12.99 17.02
C MET A 128 -7.47 13.92 17.16
N ASP A 129 -7.19 14.70 16.13
CA ASP A 129 -6.23 15.79 16.26
C ASP A 129 -6.88 16.92 17.06
N SER A 130 -6.44 17.10 18.30
CA SER A 130 -6.94 18.14 19.20
C SER A 130 -6.70 19.56 18.67
N THR A 131 -5.69 19.73 17.81
CA THR A 131 -5.28 21.02 17.23
C THR A 131 -6.22 21.45 16.12
N PHE A 132 -6.56 20.51 15.22
CA PHE A 132 -7.42 20.81 14.07
C PHE A 132 -8.88 20.37 14.26
N LYS A 133 -9.23 19.76 15.39
CA LYS A 133 -10.56 19.20 15.70
C LYS A 133 -11.09 18.34 14.55
N LYS A 134 -10.21 17.59 13.92
CA LYS A 134 -10.51 16.72 12.79
C LYS A 134 -10.22 15.28 13.20
N GLU A 135 -11.14 14.40 12.83
CA GLU A 135 -10.95 12.98 12.95
C GLU A 135 -10.10 12.48 11.78
N TYR A 136 -9.04 11.77 12.12
CA TYR A 136 -8.18 11.03 11.23
C TYR A 136 -8.31 9.55 11.60
N LYS A 137 -7.89 8.67 10.71
CA LYS A 137 -7.54 7.30 11.13
C LYS A 137 -6.02 7.23 11.23
N LEU A 138 -5.50 6.34 12.05
CA LEU A 138 -4.10 5.99 12.10
C LEU A 138 -3.98 4.50 11.87
N LEU A 139 -2.91 4.08 11.22
CA LEU A 139 -2.52 2.69 11.28
C LEU A 139 -1.96 2.43 12.68
N LYS A 140 -2.54 1.48 13.40
CA LYS A 140 -2.15 1.14 14.77
C LYS A 140 -0.77 0.46 14.74
N PRO A 141 0.29 1.04 15.33
CA PRO A 141 1.66 0.54 15.16
C PRO A 141 1.85 -0.92 15.56
N GLU A 142 1.24 -1.34 16.67
CA GLU A 142 1.36 -2.71 17.19
C GLU A 142 0.63 -3.77 16.34
N SER A 143 -0.21 -3.35 15.38
CA SER A 143 -0.82 -4.26 14.40
C SER A 143 -0.23 -4.09 13.01
N ALA A 144 0.74 -3.20 12.83
CA ALA A 144 1.34 -2.89 11.54
C ALA A 144 2.51 -3.85 11.23
N ALA A 145 2.50 -4.41 10.02
CA ALA A 145 3.60 -5.23 9.51
C ALA A 145 3.93 -4.87 8.06
N VAL A 146 5.21 -4.83 7.72
CA VAL A 146 5.66 -4.66 6.33
C VAL A 146 5.52 -6.00 5.61
N ILE A 147 4.64 -6.04 4.61
CA ILE A 147 4.29 -7.26 3.87
C ILE A 147 4.84 -7.30 2.45
N ALA A 148 5.36 -6.18 1.95
CA ALA A 148 6.13 -6.12 0.70
C ALA A 148 6.92 -4.80 0.61
N LYS A 149 7.99 -4.78 -0.19
CA LYS A 149 8.79 -3.62 -0.58
C LYS A 149 8.40 -3.08 -1.96
N GLY A 150 7.09 -2.98 -2.19
CA GLY A 150 6.51 -2.39 -3.39
C GLY A 150 5.22 -3.06 -3.84
N ILE A 151 4.45 -2.36 -4.67
CA ILE A 151 3.17 -2.85 -5.18
C ILE A 151 3.32 -4.08 -6.08
N PRO A 152 4.30 -4.18 -7.00
CA PRO A 152 4.46 -5.40 -7.79
C PRO A 152 4.66 -6.65 -6.94
N GLN A 153 5.54 -6.58 -5.95
CA GLN A 153 5.82 -7.69 -5.04
C GLN A 153 4.58 -8.08 -4.20
N LEU A 154 3.78 -7.10 -3.76
CA LEU A 154 2.50 -7.39 -3.11
C LEU A 154 1.61 -8.25 -4.02
N PHE A 155 1.46 -7.84 -5.28
CA PHE A 155 0.56 -8.50 -6.22
C PHE A 155 1.07 -9.87 -6.68
N GLU A 156 2.38 -10.04 -6.83
CA GLU A 156 3.00 -11.36 -7.01
C GLU A 156 2.61 -12.29 -5.87
N ARG A 157 2.79 -11.86 -4.61
CA ARG A 157 2.46 -12.66 -3.42
C ARG A 157 0.97 -12.95 -3.28
N ILE A 158 0.10 -11.99 -3.57
CA ILE A 158 -1.37 -12.21 -3.51
C ILE A 158 -1.80 -13.25 -4.55
N ILE A 159 -1.27 -13.18 -5.77
CA ILE A 159 -1.59 -14.14 -6.83
C ILE A 159 -1.06 -15.53 -6.47
N GLU A 160 0.20 -15.64 -6.00
CA GLU A 160 0.78 -16.90 -5.52
C GLU A 160 0.00 -17.50 -4.34
N ALA A 161 -0.54 -16.64 -3.47
CA ALA A 161 -1.38 -17.04 -2.35
C ALA A 161 -2.84 -17.30 -2.74
N GLU A 162 -3.19 -17.17 -4.02
CA GLU A 162 -4.56 -17.30 -4.54
C GLU A 162 -5.56 -16.42 -3.76
N GLY A 163 -5.15 -15.19 -3.45
CA GLY A 163 -5.96 -14.22 -2.69
C GLY A 163 -5.99 -14.44 -1.18
N ARG A 164 -5.38 -15.50 -0.62
CA ARG A 164 -5.30 -15.66 0.84
C ARG A 164 -4.46 -14.56 1.48
N TYR A 165 -4.76 -14.24 2.74
CA TYR A 165 -3.95 -13.36 3.58
C TYR A 165 -2.65 -14.07 3.99
N TYR A 166 -1.69 -14.15 3.07
CA TYR A 166 -0.44 -14.89 3.27
C TYR A 166 0.35 -14.43 4.50
N PHE A 167 0.15 -13.18 4.93
CA PHE A 167 0.75 -12.62 6.14
C PHE A 167 0.13 -13.13 7.45
N ASP A 168 -0.97 -13.88 7.39
CA ASP A 168 -1.54 -14.58 8.56
C ASP A 168 -0.95 -15.99 8.74
N ALA A 169 -0.12 -16.45 7.80
CA ALA A 169 0.52 -17.74 7.91
C ALA A 169 1.41 -17.78 9.17
N PRO A 170 1.44 -18.87 9.95
CA PRO A 170 2.23 -18.95 11.19
C PRO A 170 3.73 -18.77 10.99
N ASP A 171 4.21 -19.00 9.78
CA ASP A 171 5.60 -18.88 9.35
C ASP A 171 5.89 -17.57 8.60
N PHE A 172 4.92 -16.65 8.51
CA PHE A 172 5.13 -15.35 7.91
C PHE A 172 6.16 -14.53 8.69
N ILE A 173 7.14 -13.99 7.96
CA ILE A 173 8.16 -13.08 8.49
C ILE A 173 7.99 -11.75 7.75
N PRO A 174 7.77 -10.62 8.46
CA PRO A 174 7.72 -9.30 7.84
C PRO A 174 8.98 -8.97 7.04
N ASP A 175 8.82 -8.27 5.91
CA ASP A 175 9.92 -7.91 5.01
C ASP A 175 10.87 -6.86 5.62
N ASP A 176 10.39 -6.10 6.61
CA ASP A 176 11.14 -5.07 7.34
C ASP A 176 10.42 -4.73 8.66
N SER A 177 11.07 -3.94 9.52
CA SER A 177 10.50 -3.43 10.77
C SER A 177 10.53 -1.90 10.80
N PHE A 178 9.53 -1.31 11.46
CA PHE A 178 9.53 0.13 11.75
C PHE A 178 10.42 0.50 12.95
N ASP A 179 10.92 -0.49 13.68
CA ASP A 179 11.85 -0.30 14.79
C ASP A 179 13.13 0.34 14.26
N GLU A 180 13.34 1.59 14.64
CA GLU A 180 14.58 2.32 14.44
C GLU A 180 15.66 1.70 15.34
N ASP A 181 16.42 0.74 14.81
CA ASP A 181 17.82 0.60 15.21
C ASP A 181 18.66 1.41 14.22
N ASN A 182 18.77 2.72 14.51
CA ASN A 182 20.02 3.50 14.56
C ASN A 182 19.76 4.96 14.96
#